data_AF-A0A380JPK9-F1
#
_entry.id   AF-A0A380JPK9-F1
#
_cell.length_a   1.000
_cell.length_b   1.000
_cell.length_c   1.000
_cell.angle_alpha   90.00
_cell.angle_beta   90.00
_cell.angle_gamma   90.00
#
_symmetry.space_group_name_H-M   'P 1'
#
loop_
_entity.id
_entity.type
_entity.pdbx_description
1 polymer ?
#
loop_
_entity_poly.entity_id
_entity_poly.type
_entity_poly.pdbx_seq_one_letter_code
_entity_poly.pdbx_strand_id
1 'polypeptide(L)'
;MFRSKSSRETMCQKAKRTEKERLDKIKKKEKNRKRPNTVAFRMSDEEKRLFEDRVAMSGLLKQDFIIQSLLFSDVQFRGSNIAIKKIEERLDAIEMNIKSVLKKKEIDSVLMEELTTIIELMQRKSL
;
A
#
# COMPACT_ATOMS: atom_id res chain seq x y z
N MET A 1 66.93 1.65 -11.07
CA MET A 1 66.27 1.56 -12.39
C MET A 1 64.76 1.43 -12.19
N PHE A 2 63.97 2.38 -12.70
CA PHE A 2 62.50 2.31 -12.63
C PHE A 2 61.97 1.43 -13.77
N ARG A 3 61.41 0.26 -13.45
CA ARG A 3 60.70 -0.57 -14.44
C ARG A 3 59.35 0.08 -14.71
N SER A 4 59.14 0.57 -15.93
CA SER A 4 57.84 1.08 -16.35
C SER A 4 56.82 -0.07 -16.34
N LYS A 5 55.63 0.20 -15.78
CA LYS A 5 54.53 -0.77 -15.78
C LYS A 5 54.12 -1.07 -17.22
N SER A 6 53.81 -2.34 -17.49
CA SER A 6 53.32 -2.76 -18.81
C SER A 6 52.01 -2.06 -19.15
N SER A 7 51.76 -1.79 -20.44
CA SER A 7 50.50 -1.21 -20.92
C SER A 7 49.27 -1.97 -20.40
N ARG A 8 49.36 -3.30 -20.25
CA ARG A 8 48.28 -4.11 -19.67
C ARG A 8 48.05 -3.83 -18.18
N GLU A 9 49.12 -3.65 -17.41
CA GLU A 9 49.05 -3.34 -15.97
C GLU A 9 48.46 -1.95 -15.72
N THR A 10 48.81 -0.97 -16.57
CA THR A 10 48.25 0.39 -16.46
C THR A 10 46.76 0.42 -16.85
N MET A 11 46.34 -0.34 -17.86
CA MET A 11 44.91 -0.49 -18.19
C MET A 11 44.12 -1.16 -17.06
N CYS A 12 44.65 -2.24 -16.48
CA CYS A 12 44.02 -2.91 -15.34
C CYS A 12 43.92 -1.99 -14.11
N GLN A 13 44.96 -1.20 -13.83
CA GLN A 13 44.94 -0.22 -12.73
C GLN A 13 43.95 0.92 -12.97
N LYS A 14 43.82 1.41 -14.21
CA LYS A 14 42.81 2.41 -14.59
C LYS A 14 41.39 1.86 -14.42
N ALA A 15 41.13 0.65 -14.90
CA ALA A 15 39.84 -0.02 -14.74
C ALA A 15 39.44 -0.23 -13.26
N LYS A 16 40.41 -0.61 -12.41
CA LYS A 16 40.19 -0.74 -10.96
C LYS A 16 39.89 0.60 -10.28
N ARG A 17 40.49 1.70 -10.73
CA ARG A 17 40.22 3.06 -10.21
C ARG A 17 38.83 3.55 -10.62
N THR A 18 38.44 3.38 -11.89
CA THR A 18 37.09 3.76 -12.35
C THR A 18 36.00 2.95 -11.66
N GLU A 19 36.23 1.66 -11.39
CA GLU A 19 35.26 0.84 -10.66
C GLU A 19 35.15 1.25 -9.19
N LYS A 20 36.29 1.57 -8.55
CA LYS A 20 36.29 2.12 -7.19
C LYS A 20 35.55 3.47 -7.11
N GLU A 21 35.79 4.37 -8.05
CA GLU A 21 35.08 5.65 -8.14
C GLU A 21 33.57 5.48 -8.36
N ARG A 22 33.15 4.47 -9.14
CA ARG A 22 31.73 4.12 -9.31
C ARG A 22 31.11 3.66 -8.00
N LEU A 23 31.76 2.72 -7.31
CA LEU A 23 31.29 2.22 -6.01
C LEU A 23 31.22 3.33 -4.96
N ASP A 24 32.20 4.23 -4.92
CA ASP A 24 32.21 5.37 -3.99
C ASP A 24 31.11 6.40 -4.33
N LYS A 25 30.80 6.61 -5.61
CA LYS A 25 29.64 7.42 -6.04
C LYS A 25 28.31 6.79 -5.65
N ILE A 26 28.16 5.47 -5.76
CA ILE A 26 26.96 4.74 -5.31
C ILE A 26 26.78 4.91 -3.79
N LYS A 27 27.84 4.65 -3.02
CA LYS A 27 27.85 4.83 -1.56
C LYS A 27 27.55 6.28 -1.14
N LYS A 28 28.09 7.28 -1.85
CA LYS A 28 27.80 8.70 -1.59
C LYS A 28 26.34 9.06 -1.88
N LYS A 29 25.73 8.47 -2.93
CA LYS A 29 24.31 8.63 -3.23
C LYS A 29 23.40 7.98 -2.17
N GLU A 30 23.82 6.87 -1.58
CA GLU A 30 23.08 6.20 -0.49
C GLU A 30 23.04 7.05 0.78
N LYS A 31 24.15 7.73 1.12
CA LYS A 31 24.24 8.61 2.30
C LYS A 31 23.30 9.83 2.28
N ASN A 32 22.83 10.26 1.10
CA ASN A 32 21.96 11.44 0.96
C ASN A 32 20.47 11.10 0.75
N ARG A 33 20.06 9.86 1.01
CA ARG A 33 18.64 9.47 0.89
C ARG A 33 17.85 9.96 2.11
N LYS A 34 16.69 10.58 1.88
CA LYS A 34 15.77 10.99 2.95
C LYS A 34 15.32 9.82 3.84
N ARG A 35 15.21 8.62 3.25
CA ARG A 35 14.83 7.38 3.94
C ARG A 35 15.89 6.31 3.61
N PRO A 36 16.96 6.14 4.42
CA PRO A 36 18.07 5.25 4.10
C PRO A 36 17.79 3.78 4.42
N ASN A 37 16.89 3.50 5.36
CA ASN A 37 16.65 2.14 5.86
C ASN A 37 15.59 1.42 5.02
N THR A 38 15.81 0.13 4.75
CA THR A 38 14.88 -0.75 4.03
C THR A 38 14.28 -1.77 4.98
N VAL A 39 12.96 -1.92 4.93
CA VAL A 39 12.20 -2.93 5.68
C VAL A 39 11.51 -3.83 4.65
N ALA A 40 11.66 -5.14 4.79
CA ALA A 40 11.09 -6.13 3.88
C ALA A 40 10.22 -7.12 4.65
N PHE A 41 9.06 -7.43 4.09
CA PHE A 41 8.10 -8.39 4.64
C PHE A 41 7.96 -9.57 3.69
N ARG A 42 7.69 -10.76 4.24
CA ARG A 42 7.19 -11.90 3.49
C ARG A 42 5.68 -11.95 3.70
N MET A 43 4.93 -12.09 2.61
CA MET A 43 3.47 -12.15 2.63
C MET A 43 3.03 -13.30 1.75
N SER A 44 1.93 -13.96 2.13
CA SER A 44 1.19 -14.85 1.23
C SER A 44 0.53 -14.05 0.09
N ASP A 45 0.05 -14.74 -0.94
CA ASP A 45 -0.63 -14.10 -2.07
C ASP A 45 -1.91 -13.38 -1.64
N GLU A 46 -2.64 -13.94 -0.67
CA GLU A 46 -3.86 -13.34 -0.10
C GLU A 46 -3.55 -12.06 0.68
N GLU A 47 -2.54 -12.10 1.56
CA GLU A 47 -2.09 -10.95 2.34
C GLU A 47 -1.63 -9.81 1.43
N LYS A 48 -0.89 -10.15 0.37
CA LYS A 48 -0.44 -9.18 -0.64
C LYS A 48 -1.63 -8.53 -1.34
N ARG A 49 -2.65 -9.31 -1.71
CA ARG A 49 -3.86 -8.76 -2.36
C ARG A 49 -4.58 -7.77 -1.44
N LEU A 50 -4.80 -8.16 -0.17
CA LEU A 50 -5.44 -7.28 0.82
C LEU A 50 -4.64 -5.99 1.06
N PHE A 51 -3.32 -6.10 1.09
CA PHE A 51 -2.43 -4.94 1.22
C PHE A 51 -2.57 -3.98 0.03
N GLU A 52 -2.51 -4.49 -1.20
CA GLU A 52 -2.65 -3.67 -2.40
C GLU A 52 -4.02 -2.97 -2.48
N ASP A 53 -5.09 -3.67 -2.11
CA ASP A 53 -6.44 -3.10 -2.05
C ASP A 53 -6.51 -1.94 -1.05
N ARG A 54 -5.96 -2.11 0.17
CA ARG A 54 -5.93 -1.05 1.19
C ARG A 54 -5.10 0.15 0.75
N VAL A 55 -3.91 -0.06 0.18
CA VAL A 55 -3.09 1.02 -0.35
C VAL A 55 -3.88 1.81 -1.39
N ALA A 56 -4.55 1.12 -2.29
CA ALA A 56 -5.26 1.78 -3.36
C ALA A 56 -6.51 2.54 -2.90
N MET A 57 -7.21 2.03 -1.88
CA MET A 57 -8.30 2.75 -1.21
C MET A 57 -7.81 3.97 -0.43
N SER A 58 -6.58 3.95 0.11
CA SER A 58 -6.03 5.09 0.85
C SER A 58 -5.61 6.27 -0.05
N GLY A 59 -5.35 6.01 -1.34
CA GLY A 59 -4.81 6.99 -2.28
C GLY A 59 -3.35 7.38 -2.03
N LEU A 60 -2.64 6.65 -1.16
CA LEU A 60 -1.25 6.88 -0.81
C LEU A 60 -0.30 6.02 -1.64
N LEU A 61 0.95 6.48 -1.75
CA LEU A 61 2.02 5.61 -2.23
C LEU A 61 2.26 4.49 -1.20
N LYS A 62 2.60 3.28 -1.67
CA LYS A 62 2.86 2.10 -0.81
C LYS A 62 3.81 2.41 0.36
N GLN A 63 4.87 3.16 0.07
CA GLN A 63 5.86 3.55 1.07
C GLN A 63 5.26 4.45 2.16
N ASP A 64 4.45 5.44 1.78
CA ASP A 64 3.85 6.36 2.74
C ASP A 64 2.71 5.67 3.52
N PHE A 65 1.94 4.79 2.87
CA PHE A 65 0.92 3.97 3.52
C PHE A 65 1.53 3.07 4.60
N ILE A 66 2.61 2.35 4.29
CA ILE A 66 3.30 1.47 5.26
C ILE A 66 3.84 2.29 6.43
N ILE A 67 4.49 3.41 6.14
CA ILE A 67 5.10 4.24 7.19
C ILE A 67 4.03 4.86 8.09
N GLN A 68 2.90 5.31 7.53
CA GLN A 68 1.79 5.80 8.34
C GLN A 68 1.14 4.69 9.16
N SER A 69 0.89 3.52 8.56
CA SER A 69 0.30 2.36 9.25
C SER A 69 1.17 1.85 10.41
N LEU A 70 2.49 1.98 10.31
CA LEU A 70 3.43 1.53 11.35
C LEU A 70 3.67 2.57 12.45
N LEU A 71 3.65 3.87 12.11
CA LEU A 71 3.96 4.96 13.05
C LEU A 71 2.72 5.55 13.71
N PHE A 72 1.56 5.45 13.07
CA PHE A 72 0.30 6.04 13.54
C PHE A 72 -0.78 4.97 13.57
N SER A 73 -1.67 5.07 14.56
CA SER A 73 -2.80 4.14 14.68
C SER A 73 -3.81 4.28 13.53
N ASP A 74 -3.90 5.46 12.92
CA ASP A 74 -4.88 5.77 11.88
C ASP A 74 -4.24 6.15 10.55
N VAL A 75 -4.61 5.43 9.49
CA VAL A 75 -4.26 5.79 8.11
C VAL A 75 -5.31 6.76 7.58
N GLN A 76 -4.91 8.02 7.41
CA GLN A 76 -5.79 9.07 6.90
C GLN A 76 -5.97 8.95 5.39
N PHE A 77 -7.22 9.01 4.93
CA PHE A 77 -7.55 9.01 3.51
C PHE A 77 -7.04 10.27 2.81
N ARG A 78 -6.30 10.13 1.71
CA ARG A 78 -6.02 11.25 0.80
C ARG A 78 -6.93 11.13 -0.41
N GLY A 79 -7.87 12.07 -0.54
CA GLY A 79 -8.89 12.16 -1.59
C GLY A 79 -8.34 12.24 -3.01
N SER A 80 -7.80 11.13 -3.51
CA SER A 80 -7.42 10.96 -4.91
C SER A 80 -8.61 10.42 -5.69
N ASN A 81 -8.83 10.91 -6.90
CA ASN A 81 -9.92 10.43 -7.76
C ASN A 81 -9.85 8.92 -8.02
N ILE A 82 -8.65 8.34 -8.02
CA ILE A 82 -8.44 6.89 -8.18
C ILE A 82 -8.91 6.15 -6.92
N ALA A 83 -8.59 6.67 -5.74
CA ALA A 83 -9.02 6.07 -4.48
C ALA A 83 -10.54 6.15 -4.31
N ILE A 84 -11.15 7.29 -4.70
CA ILE A 84 -12.60 7.47 -4.70
C ILE A 84 -13.26 6.43 -5.61
N LYS A 85 -12.80 6.28 -6.86
CA LYS A 85 -13.33 5.25 -7.79
C LYS A 85 -13.22 3.83 -7.24
N LYS A 86 -12.09 3.49 -6.61
CA LYS A 86 -11.92 2.17 -6.00
C LYS A 86 -12.86 1.93 -4.82
N ILE A 87 -13.15 2.97 -4.04
CA ILE A 87 -14.14 2.89 -2.96
C ILE A 87 -15.52 2.67 -3.56
N GLU A 88 -15.90 3.40 -4.61
CA GLU A 88 -17.17 3.23 -5.33
C GLU A 88 -17.33 1.80 -5.85
N GLU A 89 -16.33 1.27 -6.58
CA GLU A 89 -16.33 -0.12 -7.08
C GLU A 89 -16.50 -1.14 -5.95
N ARG A 90 -15.92 -0.86 -4.78
CA ARG A 90 -16.02 -1.77 -3.63
C ARG A 90 -17.37 -1.68 -2.94
N LEU A 91 -17.96 -0.49 -2.87
CA LEU A 91 -19.33 -0.28 -2.40
C LEU A 91 -20.33 -1.00 -3.31
N ASP A 92 -20.18 -0.91 -4.63
CA ASP A 92 -21.03 -1.62 -5.59
C ASP A 92 -20.92 -3.15 -5.41
N ALA A 93 -19.71 -3.67 -5.22
CA ALA A 93 -19.50 -5.09 -4.96
C ALA A 93 -20.16 -5.54 -3.64
N ILE A 94 -20.11 -4.69 -2.60
CA ILE A 94 -20.80 -4.94 -1.33
C ILE A 94 -22.32 -4.91 -1.53
N GLU A 95 -22.83 -3.93 -2.27
CA GLU A 95 -24.25 -3.82 -2.58
C GLU A 95 -24.76 -5.04 -3.33
N MET A 96 -24.02 -5.51 -4.34
CA MET A 96 -24.33 -6.75 -5.06
C MET A 96 -24.32 -7.97 -4.16
N ASN A 97 -23.33 -8.09 -3.27
CA ASN A 97 -23.27 -9.17 -2.29
C ASN A 97 -24.46 -9.13 -1.33
N ILE A 98 -24.82 -7.96 -0.81
CA ILE A 98 -25.99 -7.76 0.05
C ILE A 98 -27.27 -8.14 -0.70
N LYS A 99 -27.48 -7.64 -1.92
CA LYS A 99 -28.63 -8.01 -2.77
C LYS A 99 -28.67 -9.51 -3.07
N SER A 100 -27.52 -10.16 -3.23
CA SER A 100 -27.44 -11.61 -3.45
C SER A 100 -27.78 -12.42 -2.19
N VAL A 101 -27.38 -11.94 -1.01
CA VAL A 101 -27.69 -12.54 0.28
C VAL A 101 -29.16 -12.33 0.64
N LEU A 102 -29.71 -11.15 0.38
CA LEU A 102 -31.14 -10.82 0.52
C LEU A 102 -32.02 -11.57 -0.47
N LYS A 103 -31.49 -12.02 -1.62
CA LYS A 103 -32.20 -12.91 -2.55
C LYS A 103 -32.11 -14.39 -2.16
N LYS A 104 -31.07 -14.79 -1.40
CA LYS A 104 -30.84 -16.19 -0.96
C LYS A 104 -31.48 -16.51 0.38
N LYS A 105 -31.67 -15.53 1.25
CA LYS A 105 -32.62 -15.61 2.34
C LYS A 105 -33.92 -15.06 1.80
N GLU A 106 -34.93 -15.90 1.56
CA GLU A 106 -36.29 -15.45 1.83
C GLU A 106 -36.22 -14.76 3.19
N ILE A 107 -36.31 -13.43 3.16
CA ILE A 107 -36.16 -12.64 4.37
C ILE A 107 -37.37 -13.05 5.20
N ASP A 108 -37.11 -13.80 6.27
CA ASP A 108 -38.11 -14.22 7.23
C ASP A 108 -38.92 -12.97 7.60
N SER A 109 -40.21 -12.97 7.27
CA SER A 109 -41.07 -11.79 7.36
C SER A 109 -41.00 -11.17 8.76
N VAL A 110 -40.75 -12.01 9.76
CA VAL A 110 -40.52 -11.65 11.15
C VAL A 110 -39.32 -10.72 11.33
N LEU A 111 -38.19 -10.99 10.67
CA LEU A 111 -36.98 -10.17 10.81
C LEU A 111 -37.15 -8.79 10.17
N MET A 112 -37.96 -8.68 9.11
CA MET A 112 -38.30 -7.39 8.49
C MET A 112 -39.28 -6.57 9.36
N GLU A 113 -40.23 -7.23 10.01
CA GLU A 113 -41.12 -6.58 10.97
C GLU A 113 -40.33 -6.04 12.17
N GLU A 114 -39.38 -6.81 12.70
CA GLU A 114 -38.50 -6.36 13.79
C GLU A 114 -37.67 -5.13 13.39
N LEU A 115 -37.07 -5.16 12.18
CA LEU A 115 -36.24 -4.06 11.68
C LEU A 115 -37.07 -2.79 11.42
N THR A 116 -38.29 -2.95 10.91
CA THR A 116 -39.24 -1.84 10.72
C THR A 116 -39.66 -1.23 12.06
N THR A 117 -39.94 -2.07 13.05
CA THR A 117 -40.30 -1.62 14.40
C THR A 117 -39.16 -0.83 15.06
N ILE A 118 -37.91 -1.27 14.90
CA ILE A 118 -36.74 -0.55 15.42
C ILE A 118 -36.58 0.81 14.74
N ILE A 119 -36.75 0.88 13.41
CA ILE A 119 -36.66 2.15 12.67
C ILE A 119 -37.76 3.12 13.11
N GLU A 120 -39.00 2.66 13.26
CA GLU A 120 -40.10 3.51 13.77
C GLU A 120 -39.82 4.02 15.18
N LEU A 121 -39.30 3.17 16.07
CA LEU A 121 -38.94 3.57 17.43
C LEU A 121 -37.79 4.58 17.45
N MET A 122 -36.82 4.47 16.54
CA MET A 122 -35.72 5.43 16.42
C MET A 122 -36.20 6.78 15.85
N GLN A 123 -37.15 6.78 14.91
CA GLN A 123 -37.72 8.00 14.34
C GLN A 123 -38.66 8.73 15.29
N ARG A 124 -39.36 8.01 16.18
CA ARG A 124 -40.21 8.62 17.22
C ARG A 124 -39.42 9.20 18.39
N LYS A 125 -38.13 8.89 18.53
CA LYS A 125 -37.29 9.33 19.64
C LYS A 125 -36.56 10.67 19.40
N SER A 126 -36.69 11.26 18.22
CA SER A 126 -36.17 12.60 17.92
C SER A 126 -37.23 13.69 18.20
N LEU A 127 -37.59 13.83 19.48
CA LEU A 127 -38.27 15.00 20.08
C LEU A 127 -37.58 15.33 21.40
#